data_AF-A0A662GU30-F1
#
_entry.id   AF-A0A662GU30-F1
#
_cell.length_a   1.000
_cell.length_b   1.000
_cell.length_c   1.000
_cell.angle_alpha   90.00
_cell.angle_beta   90.00
_cell.angle_gamma   90.00
#
_symmetry.space_group_name_H-M   'P 1'
#
loop_
_entity.id
_entity.type
_entity.pdbx_description
1 polymer ?
#
loop_
_entity_poly.entity_id
_entity_poly.type
_entity_poly.pdbx_seq_one_letter_code
_entity_poly.pdbx_strand_id
1 'polypeptide(L)'
;MSWERKYPSFFTIFLMILPLVFIAVTFTLTDYFSVNPTTYPPPFNSIVPLILLIIGIISAAVSYTTARDEEPEWGSQLPFKIVEGVDIASVILSVMFIVLIVTMYFMK
;
A
#
# COMPACT_ATOMS: atom_id res chain seq x y z
N MET A 1 -26.11 10.69 23.33
CA MET A 1 -24.84 10.94 22.63
C MET A 1 -24.24 9.58 22.34
N SER A 2 -24.28 9.15 21.08
CA SER A 2 -23.55 7.98 20.59
C SER A 2 -22.07 8.16 20.91
N TRP A 3 -21.43 7.12 21.42
CA TRP A 3 -19.98 7.09 21.58
C TRP A 3 -19.35 6.88 20.20
N GLU A 4 -19.30 7.92 19.38
CA GLU A 4 -18.63 7.89 18.09
C GLU A 4 -17.11 7.79 18.27
N ARG A 5 -16.45 7.04 17.38
CA ARG A 5 -14.99 6.84 17.44
C ARG A 5 -14.29 8.13 17.06
N LYS A 6 -13.37 8.56 17.93
CA LYS A 6 -12.53 9.75 17.70
C LYS A 6 -11.31 9.47 16.81
N TYR A 7 -10.91 8.20 16.70
CA TYR A 7 -9.72 7.77 15.96
C TYR A 7 -10.00 6.48 15.17
N PRO A 8 -9.29 6.25 14.06
CA PRO A 8 -9.33 5.00 13.33
C PRO A 8 -8.96 3.83 14.23
N SER A 9 -9.56 2.67 13.97
CA SER A 9 -9.23 1.47 14.73
C SER A 9 -7.81 1.00 14.46
N PHE A 10 -7.30 0.18 15.38
CA PHE A 10 -6.03 -0.50 15.20
C PHE A 10 -5.99 -1.33 13.91
N PHE A 11 -7.11 -1.97 13.55
CA PHE A 11 -7.22 -2.75 12.33
C PHE A 11 -7.08 -1.86 11.08
N THR A 12 -7.76 -0.72 11.04
CA THR A 12 -7.65 0.28 9.96
C THR A 12 -6.21 0.78 9.84
N ILE A 13 -5.58 1.16 10.96
CA ILE A 13 -4.18 1.64 10.97
C ILE A 13 -3.21 0.55 10.50
N PHE A 14 -3.41 -0.69 10.93
CA PHE A 14 -2.60 -1.83 10.50
C PHE A 14 -2.68 -2.03 8.97
N LEU A 15 -3.90 -2.01 8.42
CA LEU A 15 -4.12 -2.17 6.98
C LEU A 15 -3.58 -1.00 6.15
N MET A 16 -3.55 0.21 6.71
CA MET A 16 -2.92 1.39 6.09
C MET A 16 -1.39 1.26 6.03
N ILE A 17 -0.76 0.69 7.07
CA ILE A 17 0.70 0.55 7.14
C ILE A 17 1.19 -0.60 6.24
N LEU A 18 0.42 -1.68 6.12
CA LEU A 18 0.79 -2.86 5.35
C LEU A 18 1.25 -2.58 3.90
N PRO A 19 0.54 -1.79 3.07
CA PRO A 19 0.99 -1.46 1.72
C PRO A 19 2.31 -0.69 1.71
N LEU A 20 2.56 0.18 2.70
CA LEU A 20 3.83 0.91 2.81
C LEU A 20 5.01 -0.05 3.05
N VAL A 21 4.80 -1.07 3.89
CA VAL A 21 5.80 -2.13 4.11
C VAL A 21 6.06 -2.90 2.81
N PHE A 22 5.01 -3.27 2.08
CA PHE A 22 5.17 -3.97 0.81
C PHE A 22 5.87 -3.13 -0.27
N ILE A 23 5.62 -1.83 -0.33
CA ILE A 23 6.35 -0.89 -1.19
C ILE A 23 7.83 -0.86 -0.82
N ALA A 24 8.17 -0.77 0.47
CA ALA A 24 9.55 -0.76 0.94
C ALA A 24 10.28 -2.08 0.64
N VAL A 25 9.61 -3.23 0.87
CA VAL A 25 10.15 -4.55 0.53
C VAL A 25 10.30 -4.72 -0.98
N THR A 26 9.40 -4.14 -1.78
CA THR A 26 9.52 -4.17 -3.25
C THR A 26 10.81 -3.47 -3.68
N PHE A 27 11.13 -2.30 -3.11
CA PHE A 27 12.38 -1.60 -3.39
C PHE A 27 13.63 -2.46 -3.15
N THR A 28 13.66 -3.22 -2.06
CA THR A 28 14.82 -4.06 -1.74
C THR A 28 14.90 -5.29 -2.63
N LEU A 29 13.75 -5.91 -2.94
CA LEU A 29 13.68 -7.08 -3.81
C LEU A 29 14.07 -6.77 -5.25
N THR A 30 13.73 -5.58 -5.76
CA THR A 30 14.07 -5.13 -7.12
C THR A 30 15.45 -4.49 -7.22
N ASP A 31 16.25 -4.51 -6.14
CA ASP A 31 17.57 -3.86 -6.11
C ASP A 31 17.47 -2.37 -6.54
N TYR A 32 16.49 -1.66 -5.96
CA TYR A 32 16.10 -0.30 -6.32
C TYR A 32 15.67 -0.11 -7.78
N PHE A 33 14.96 -1.10 -8.33
CA PHE A 33 14.58 -1.16 -9.74
C PHE A 33 15.79 -1.14 -10.68
N SER A 34 16.84 -1.90 -10.32
CA SER A 34 17.98 -2.11 -11.21
C SER A 34 17.55 -2.92 -12.43
N VAL A 35 18.06 -2.59 -13.61
CA VAL A 35 17.85 -3.35 -14.86
C VAL A 35 18.49 -4.74 -14.78
N ASN A 36 19.58 -4.87 -14.02
CA ASN A 36 20.27 -6.13 -13.77
C ASN A 36 20.39 -6.35 -12.26
N PRO A 37 19.29 -6.73 -11.57
CA PRO A 37 19.30 -6.94 -10.14
C PRO A 37 20.23 -8.11 -9.78
N THR A 38 21.12 -7.89 -8.82
CA THR A 38 22.15 -8.90 -8.43
C THR A 38 21.86 -9.54 -7.08
N THR A 39 21.14 -8.83 -6.21
CA THR A 39 20.89 -9.25 -4.83
C THR A 39 19.94 -10.44 -4.74
N TYR A 40 18.85 -10.42 -5.51
CA TYR A 40 17.84 -11.49 -5.50
C TYR A 40 17.63 -12.02 -6.93
N PRO A 41 17.62 -13.34 -7.14
CA PRO A 41 17.34 -13.92 -8.46
C PRO A 41 15.82 -13.93 -8.76
N PRO A 42 15.42 -14.04 -10.04
CA PRO A 42 14.04 -14.37 -10.37
C PRO A 42 13.62 -15.69 -9.70
N PRO A 43 12.39 -15.82 -9.16
CA PRO A 43 11.26 -14.90 -9.29
C PRO A 43 11.17 -13.82 -8.19
N PHE A 44 12.12 -13.78 -7.25
CA PHE A 44 12.05 -12.91 -6.07
C PHE A 44 12.23 -11.42 -6.38
N ASN A 45 12.91 -11.09 -7.48
CA ASN A 45 13.08 -9.72 -7.95
C ASN A 45 12.01 -9.25 -8.95
N SER A 46 11.13 -10.14 -9.41
CA SER A 46 10.22 -9.87 -10.53
C SER A 46 8.76 -10.22 -10.23
N ILE A 47 8.46 -11.45 -9.82
CA ILE A 47 7.09 -11.92 -9.58
C ILE A 47 6.65 -11.62 -8.14
N VAL A 48 7.51 -11.90 -7.15
CA VAL A 48 7.17 -11.67 -5.73
C VAL A 48 6.81 -10.20 -5.46
N PRO A 49 7.56 -9.20 -5.96
CA PRO A 49 7.20 -7.80 -5.80
C PRO A 49 5.83 -7.46 -6.40
N LEU A 50 5.48 -8.01 -7.57
CA LEU A 50 4.15 -7.80 -8.17
C LEU A 50 3.03 -8.30 -7.25
N ILE A 51 3.20 -9.50 -6.68
CA ILE A 51 2.23 -10.08 -5.74
C ILE A 51 2.10 -9.18 -4.49
N LEU A 52 3.22 -8.73 -3.93
CA LEU A 52 3.22 -7.85 -2.75
C LEU A 52 2.49 -6.52 -3.04
N LEU A 53 2.74 -5.90 -4.19
CA LEU A 53 2.08 -4.65 -4.58
C LEU A 53 0.57 -4.84 -4.81
N ILE A 54 0.16 -5.96 -5.41
CA ILE A 54 -1.27 -6.29 -5.60
C ILE A 54 -1.96 -6.48 -4.25
N ILE A 55 -1.36 -7.26 -3.34
CA ILE A 55 -1.90 -7.43 -1.98
C ILE A 55 -1.92 -6.09 -1.24
N GLY A 56 -0.91 -5.24 -1.45
CA GLY A 56 -0.85 -3.88 -0.93
C GLY A 56 -2.03 -3.03 -1.40
N ILE A 57 -2.34 -3.04 -2.69
CA ILE A 57 -3.51 -2.33 -3.25
C ILE A 57 -4.81 -2.82 -2.59
N ILE A 58 -4.98 -4.13 -2.43
CA ILE A 58 -6.16 -4.70 -1.78
C ILE A 58 -6.23 -4.24 -0.31
N SER A 59 -5.12 -4.28 0.41
CA SER A 59 -5.05 -3.81 1.81
C SER A 59 -5.41 -2.34 1.94
N ALA A 60 -4.85 -1.48 1.08
CA ALA A 60 -5.14 -0.05 1.07
C ALA A 60 -6.61 0.22 0.73
N ALA A 61 -7.20 -0.52 -0.21
CA ALA A 61 -8.61 -0.40 -0.55
C ALA A 61 -9.52 -0.75 0.65
N VAL A 62 -9.21 -1.83 1.38
CA VAL A 62 -9.96 -2.24 2.58
C VAL A 62 -9.76 -1.25 3.73
N SER A 63 -8.54 -0.76 3.93
CA SER A 63 -8.24 0.29 4.91
C SER A 63 -9.07 1.55 4.63
N TYR A 64 -9.09 2.00 3.38
CA TYR A 64 -9.83 3.18 2.95
C TYR A 64 -11.34 3.05 3.21
N THR A 65 -11.94 1.92 2.85
CA THR A 65 -13.37 1.69 3.13
C THR A 65 -13.64 1.63 4.62
N THR A 66 -12.78 0.94 5.39
CA THR A 66 -12.94 0.84 6.84
C THR A 66 -12.78 2.20 7.52
N ALA A 67 -11.84 3.04 7.05
CA ALA A 67 -11.65 4.40 7.57
C ALA A 67 -12.88 5.27 7.34
N ARG A 68 -13.54 5.16 6.18
CA ARG A 68 -14.80 5.85 5.89
C ARG A 68 -15.96 5.36 6.73
N ASP A 69 -16.05 4.05 6.96
CA ASP A 69 -17.10 3.46 7.79
C ASP A 69 -16.95 3.82 9.28
N GLU A 70 -15.71 4.05 9.74
CA GLU A 70 -15.39 4.44 11.12
C GLU A 70 -15.44 5.96 11.35
N GLU A 71 -15.56 6.76 10.30
CA GLU A 71 -15.53 8.22 10.35
C GLU A 71 -16.72 8.78 11.17
N PRO A 72 -16.49 9.64 12.18
CA PRO A 72 -17.57 10.21 12.96
C PRO A 72 -18.39 11.20 12.14
N GLU A 73 -19.71 11.16 12.33
CA GLU A 73 -20.63 12.13 11.71
C GLU A 73 -20.41 13.53 12.29
N TRP A 74 -20.04 13.59 13.58
CA TRP A 74 -19.85 14.83 14.31
C TRP A 74 -18.47 14.85 14.97
N GLY A 75 -17.67 15.88 14.68
CA GLY A 75 -16.35 16.08 15.28
C GLY A 75 -15.22 16.13 14.27
N SER A 76 -14.00 15.86 14.71
CA SER A 76 -12.82 15.94 13.85
C SER A 76 -12.67 14.68 12.98
N GLN A 77 -12.78 14.87 11.68
CA GLN A 77 -12.59 13.85 10.65
C GLN A 77 -11.13 13.73 10.19
N LEU A 78 -10.26 14.65 10.63
CA LEU A 78 -8.89 14.77 10.15
C LEU A 78 -8.08 13.45 10.24
N PRO A 79 -8.14 12.67 11.35
CA PRO A 79 -7.39 11.41 11.44
C PRO A 79 -7.80 10.39 10.37
N PHE A 80 -9.09 10.33 10.02
CA PHE A 80 -9.62 9.42 9.00
C PHE A 80 -9.22 9.87 7.60
N LYS A 81 -9.26 11.17 7.32
CA LYS A 81 -8.79 11.73 6.03
C LYS A 81 -7.29 11.53 5.81
N ILE A 82 -6.48 11.52 6.87
CA ILE A 82 -5.05 11.17 6.77
C ILE A 82 -4.90 9.72 6.32
N VAL A 83 -5.64 8.78 6.94
CA VAL A 83 -5.62 7.37 6.54
C VAL A 83 -6.06 7.21 5.09
N GLU A 84 -7.19 7.79 4.71
CA GLU A 84 -7.70 7.77 3.34
C GLU A 84 -6.67 8.31 2.33
N GLY A 85 -5.99 9.41 2.66
CA GLY A 85 -4.95 9.99 1.83
C GLY A 85 -3.71 9.10 1.68
N VAL A 86 -3.27 8.46 2.77
CA VAL A 86 -2.15 7.50 2.75
C VAL A 86 -2.51 6.27 1.92
N ASP A 87 -3.73 5.77 2.03
CA ASP A 87 -4.19 4.61 1.25
C ASP A 87 -4.21 4.94 -0.26
N ILE A 88 -4.77 6.09 -0.64
CA ILE A 88 -4.77 6.54 -2.05
C ILE A 88 -3.34 6.69 -2.57
N ALA A 89 -2.45 7.34 -1.80
CA ALA A 89 -1.05 7.52 -2.19
C ALA A 89 -0.34 6.16 -2.36
N SER A 90 -0.61 5.21 -1.47
CA SER A 90 -0.05 3.86 -1.51
C SER A 90 -0.52 3.07 -2.72
N VAL A 91 -1.80 3.20 -3.11
CA VAL A 91 -2.33 2.60 -4.35
C VAL A 91 -1.64 3.17 -5.57
N ILE A 92 -1.52 4.50 -5.66
CA ILE A 92 -0.86 5.16 -6.80
C ILE A 92 0.59 4.69 -6.92
N LEU A 93 1.36 4.71 -5.83
CA LEU A 93 2.73 4.22 -5.81
C LEU A 93 2.83 2.74 -6.20
N SER A 94 1.92 1.90 -5.71
CA SER A 94 1.91 0.48 -6.05
C SER A 94 1.67 0.25 -7.54
N VAL A 95 0.73 0.98 -8.15
CA VAL A 95 0.47 0.93 -9.59
C VAL A 95 1.69 1.38 -10.38
N MET A 96 2.33 2.48 -9.99
CA MET A 96 3.56 2.96 -10.63
C MET A 96 4.67 1.90 -10.59
N PHE A 97 4.84 1.22 -9.46
CA PHE A 97 5.88 0.19 -9.30
C PHE A 97 5.56 -1.07 -10.08
N ILE A 98 4.28 -1.48 -10.14
CA ILE A 98 3.85 -2.58 -11.01
C ILE A 98 4.24 -2.27 -12.47
N VAL A 99 3.90 -1.08 -12.97
CA VAL A 99 4.25 -0.67 -14.33
C VAL A 99 5.77 -0.73 -14.54
N LEU A 100 6.54 -0.17 -13.60
CA LEU A 100 8.00 -0.16 -13.68
C LEU A 100 8.60 -1.57 -13.74
N ILE A 101 8.14 -2.48 -12.90
CA ILE A 101 8.59 -3.87 -12.82
C ILE A 101 8.23 -4.63 -14.10
N VAL A 102 7.01 -4.46 -14.59
CA VAL A 102 6.55 -5.08 -15.85
C VAL A 102 7.43 -4.59 -17.01
N THR A 103 7.66 -3.29 -17.11
CA THR A 103 8.50 -2.72 -18.17
C THR A 103 9.95 -3.19 -18.07
N MET A 104 10.57 -3.19 -16.89
CA MET A 104 11.99 -3.55 -16.75
C MET A 104 12.28 -5.04 -16.91
N TYR A 105 11.42 -5.92 -16.39
CA TYR A 105 11.76 -7.35 -16.27
C TYR A 105 11.00 -8.24 -17.23
N PHE A 106 9.91 -7.76 -17.84
CA PHE A 106 9.07 -8.59 -18.70
C PHE A 106 8.95 -8.03 -20.13
N MET A 107 9.09 -6.73 -20.32
CA MET A 107 9.07 -6.09 -21.64
C MET A 107 10.50 -5.75 -22.06
N LYS A 108 11.20 -6.73 -22.65
CA LYS A 108 12.45 -6.47 -23.37
C LYS A 108 12.17 -5.86 -24.74
#